data_AF-A0AAD5QTW2-F1
#
_entry.id   AF-A0AAD5QTW2-F1
#
_cell.length_a   1.000
_cell.length_b   1.000
_cell.length_c   1.000
_cell.angle_alpha   90.00
_cell.angle_beta   90.00
_cell.angle_gamma   90.00
#
_symmetry.space_group_name_H-M   'P 1'
#
loop_
_entity.id
_entity.type
_entity.pdbx_description
1 polymer ?
#
loop_
_entity_poly.entity_id
_entity_poly.type
_entity_poly.pdbx_seq_one_letter_code
_entity_poly.pdbx_strand_id
1 'polypeptide(L)'
;MPYDTGGDLFQRAFSKNGNSFLTEDFWNEMNDLLVQWIDKVCSLSYERNAVASYTLNCWRILTKACSTCRRLPPNLRRLIKFNLVDTIRFLELLMLHGYDEVSSLLTNFVVVVLHHHLKKNGRMNEINPKWVQSREMLRLTCKYSTNIEVLLEIVHAVLEIQSRLLDDMTCDRFDRQVNLLSYQLTQISGLVMEANQRIIACQQIRPVSY
;
A
#
# COMPACT_ATOMS: atom_id res chain seq x y z
N MET A 1 -0.91 2.06 38.69
CA MET A 1 -0.40 2.41 37.36
C MET A 1 -1.61 2.81 36.51
N PRO A 2 -1.80 4.08 36.14
CA PRO A 2 -2.95 4.44 35.32
C PRO A 2 -2.72 3.91 33.90
N TYR A 3 -3.73 3.21 33.37
CA TYR A 3 -3.78 2.71 31.99
C TYR A 3 -3.99 3.90 31.05
N ASP A 4 -2.91 4.55 30.64
CA ASP A 4 -2.96 5.69 29.73
C ASP A 4 -2.85 5.22 28.26
N THR A 5 -4.04 5.09 27.65
CA THR A 5 -4.44 5.72 26.38
C THR A 5 -3.68 5.44 25.08
N GLY A 6 -3.72 4.18 24.63
CA GLY A 6 -3.63 3.92 23.17
C GLY A 6 -4.73 4.65 22.36
N GLY A 7 -5.83 5.05 23.02
CA GLY A 7 -6.88 5.89 22.46
C GLY A 7 -6.47 7.36 22.26
N ASP A 8 -5.66 7.95 23.15
CA ASP A 8 -5.24 9.36 23.04
C ASP A 8 -4.17 9.53 21.96
N LEU A 9 -3.22 8.58 21.85
CA LEU A 9 -2.26 8.57 20.75
C LEU A 9 -2.96 8.34 19.40
N PHE A 10 -3.96 7.48 19.35
CA PHE A 10 -4.78 7.27 18.16
C PHE A 10 -5.53 8.56 17.77
N GLN A 11 -6.26 9.16 18.70
CA GLN A 11 -6.95 10.42 18.44
C GLN A 11 -5.96 11.53 18.06
N ARG A 12 -4.79 11.63 18.69
CA ARG A 12 -3.76 12.63 18.40
C ARG A 12 -3.14 12.45 17.01
N ALA A 13 -2.77 11.23 16.63
CA ALA A 13 -2.18 10.94 15.32
C ALA A 13 -3.15 11.24 14.17
N PHE A 14 -4.45 10.98 14.38
CA PHE A 14 -5.47 11.12 13.32
C PHE A 14 -6.32 12.41 13.40
N SER A 15 -6.21 13.24 14.46
CA SER A 15 -6.93 14.52 14.61
C SER A 15 -6.22 15.74 14.05
N LYS A 16 -4.88 15.71 13.88
CA LYS A 16 -4.14 16.85 13.31
C LYS A 16 -4.28 16.91 11.79
N ASN A 17 -5.19 17.76 11.33
CA ASN A 17 -5.34 18.33 9.98
C ASN A 17 -4.32 17.89 8.92
N GLY A 18 -4.81 17.20 7.88
CA GLY A 18 -4.49 17.38 6.46
C GLY A 18 -3.06 17.19 5.93
N ASN A 19 -2.04 17.69 6.63
CA ASN A 19 -0.63 17.84 6.23
C ASN A 19 0.36 17.30 7.27
N SER A 20 -0.08 16.74 8.41
CA SER A 20 0.81 16.23 9.47
C SER A 20 1.76 15.12 8.98
N PHE A 21 1.32 14.30 8.02
CA PHE A 21 2.12 13.21 7.43
C PHE A 21 3.31 13.67 6.57
N LEU A 22 3.56 14.97 6.46
CA LEU A 22 4.76 15.51 5.82
C LEU A 22 5.93 15.73 6.80
N THR A 23 5.78 15.33 8.06
CA THR A 23 6.78 15.50 9.12
C THR A 23 7.36 14.17 9.55
N GLU A 24 8.63 14.14 9.97
CA GLU A 24 9.26 12.92 10.50
C GLU A 24 8.58 12.49 11.81
N ASP A 25 8.25 13.45 12.68
CA ASP A 25 7.55 13.21 13.95
C ASP A 25 6.27 12.39 13.77
N PHE A 26 5.48 12.70 12.74
CA PHE A 26 4.27 11.96 12.44
C PHE A 26 4.56 10.48 12.12
N TRP A 27 5.58 10.19 11.31
CA TRP A 27 5.90 8.80 10.94
C TRP A 27 6.58 8.03 12.06
N ASN A 28 7.26 8.72 12.97
CA ASN A 28 7.76 8.13 14.21
C ASN A 28 6.58 7.78 15.14
N GLU A 29 5.63 8.70 15.33
CA GLU A 29 4.41 8.46 16.14
C GLU A 29 3.55 7.32 15.55
N MET A 30 3.42 7.25 14.22
CA MET A 30 2.76 6.12 13.54
C MET A 30 3.46 4.78 13.79
N ASN A 31 4.79 4.77 13.78
CA ASN A 31 5.56 3.55 14.03
C ASN A 31 5.42 3.09 15.49
N ASP A 32 5.49 4.02 16.45
CA ASP A 32 5.29 3.71 17.87
C ASP A 32 3.88 3.16 18.13
N LEU A 33 2.87 3.75 17.48
CA LEU A 33 1.50 3.24 17.52
C LEU A 33 1.39 1.83 16.94
N LEU A 34 2.06 1.55 15.82
CA LEU A 34 2.05 0.24 15.19
C LEU A 34 2.63 -0.83 16.12
N VAL A 35 3.75 -0.53 16.79
CA VAL A 35 4.37 -1.44 17.77
C VAL A 35 3.41 -1.72 18.92
N GLN A 36 2.78 -0.70 19.50
CA GLN A 36 1.78 -0.89 20.56
C GLN A 36 0.59 -1.73 20.10
N TRP A 37 0.15 -1.57 18.85
CA TRP A 37 -0.93 -2.38 18.29
C TRP A 37 -0.51 -3.82 18.04
N ILE A 38 0.72 -4.08 17.61
CA ILE A 38 1.26 -5.43 17.50
C ILE A 38 1.24 -6.11 18.87
N ASP A 39 1.72 -5.45 19.92
CA ASP A 39 1.72 -6.00 21.28
C ASP A 39 0.30 -6.32 21.78
N LYS A 40 -0.66 -5.43 21.52
CA LYS A 40 -2.08 -5.66 21.84
C LYS A 40 -2.66 -6.84 21.07
N VAL A 41 -2.38 -6.92 19.77
CA VAL A 41 -2.85 -8.02 18.91
C VAL A 41 -2.35 -9.36 19.43
N CYS A 42 -1.06 -9.44 19.73
CA CYS A 42 -0.42 -10.65 20.27
C CYS A 42 -0.89 -11.02 21.69
N SER A 43 -1.29 -10.04 22.51
CA SER A 43 -1.79 -10.27 23.88
C SER A 43 -3.30 -10.45 23.97
N LEU A 44 -4.03 -10.39 22.83
CA LEU A 44 -5.50 -10.48 22.76
C LEU A 44 -6.22 -9.41 23.61
N SER A 45 -5.54 -8.32 23.97
CA SER A 45 -6.06 -7.28 24.88
C SER A 45 -6.58 -6.04 24.13
N TYR A 46 -7.61 -6.20 23.30
CA TYR A 46 -8.16 -5.11 22.49
C TYR A 46 -9.56 -5.42 21.96
N GLU A 47 -10.26 -4.38 21.51
CA GLU A 47 -11.50 -4.52 20.76
C GLU A 47 -11.22 -4.65 19.27
N ARG A 48 -11.82 -5.65 18.62
CA ARG A 48 -11.72 -5.91 17.16
C ARG A 48 -12.00 -4.65 16.32
N ASN A 49 -13.03 -3.90 16.67
CA ASN A 49 -13.38 -2.66 15.97
C ASN A 49 -12.30 -1.59 16.06
N ALA A 50 -11.58 -1.52 17.18
CA ALA A 50 -10.54 -0.53 17.39
C ALA A 50 -9.30 -0.83 16.53
N VAL A 51 -8.89 -2.11 16.42
CA VAL A 51 -7.78 -2.49 15.54
C VAL A 51 -8.14 -2.32 14.07
N ALA A 52 -9.35 -2.69 13.66
CA ALA A 52 -9.81 -2.50 12.29
C ALA A 52 -9.82 -1.01 11.91
N SER A 53 -10.34 -0.15 12.80
CA SER A 53 -10.36 1.31 12.61
C SER A 53 -8.94 1.90 12.52
N TYR A 54 -8.01 1.39 13.33
CA TYR A 54 -6.60 1.78 13.25
C TYR A 54 -5.99 1.42 11.90
N THR A 55 -6.11 0.16 11.50
CA THR A 55 -5.57 -0.37 10.25
C THR A 55 -6.12 0.41 9.05
N LEU A 56 -7.43 0.65 8.99
CA LEU A 56 -8.06 1.45 7.94
C LEU A 56 -7.48 2.86 7.83
N ASN A 57 -7.27 3.52 8.97
CA ASN A 57 -6.71 4.86 8.99
C ASN A 57 -5.24 4.89 8.55
N CYS A 58 -4.43 3.91 8.95
CA CYS A 58 -3.05 3.75 8.47
C CYS A 58 -2.99 3.63 6.95
N TRP A 59 -3.80 2.74 6.37
CA TRP A 59 -3.87 2.55 4.93
C TRP A 59 -4.36 3.80 4.18
N ARG A 60 -5.33 4.53 4.75
CA ARG A 60 -5.80 5.81 4.19
C ARG A 60 -4.67 6.84 4.11
N ILE A 61 -3.87 6.96 5.16
CA ILE A 61 -2.72 7.90 5.19
C ILE A 61 -1.62 7.44 4.24
N LEU A 62 -1.26 6.15 4.24
CA LEU A 62 -0.28 5.59 3.31
C LEU A 62 -0.71 5.82 1.85
N THR A 63 -1.98 5.58 1.52
CA THR A 63 -2.53 5.84 0.19
C THR A 63 -2.38 7.31 -0.20
N LYS A 64 -2.73 8.22 0.71
CA LYS A 64 -2.61 9.66 0.48
C LYS A 64 -1.15 10.07 0.29
N ALA A 65 -0.25 9.63 1.17
CA ALA A 65 1.17 9.92 1.12
C ALA A 65 1.79 9.39 -0.18
N CYS A 66 1.48 8.15 -0.55
CA CYS A 66 2.00 7.53 -1.77
C CYS A 66 1.46 8.17 -3.04
N SER A 67 0.21 8.65 -3.05
CA SER A 67 -0.40 9.24 -4.25
C SER A 67 -0.10 10.73 -4.44
N THR A 68 0.09 11.49 -3.35
CA THR A 68 0.04 12.96 -3.40
C THR A 68 1.37 13.66 -3.11
N CYS A 69 2.28 13.04 -2.36
CA CYS A 69 3.53 13.66 -1.93
C CYS A 69 4.46 13.96 -3.11
N ARG A 70 4.97 15.20 -3.16
CA ARG A 70 6.03 15.60 -4.08
C ARG A 70 7.31 15.81 -3.31
N ARG A 71 8.44 15.28 -3.82
CA ARG A 71 9.81 15.63 -3.38
C ARG A 71 9.97 15.60 -1.85
N LEU A 72 9.71 14.44 -1.24
CA LEU A 72 9.98 14.26 0.18
C LEU A 72 11.50 14.25 0.44
N PRO A 73 11.96 14.84 1.56
CA PRO A 73 13.30 14.66 2.07
C PRO A 73 13.69 13.18 2.10
N PRO A 74 14.96 12.81 1.85
CA PRO A 74 15.40 11.42 1.82
C PRO A 74 15.03 10.63 3.08
N ASN A 75 15.19 11.24 4.25
CA ASN A 75 14.86 10.63 5.55
C ASN A 75 13.37 10.33 5.66
N LEU A 76 12.53 11.33 5.39
CA LEU A 76 11.07 11.16 5.40
C LEU A 76 10.61 10.08 4.42
N ARG A 77 11.21 10.01 3.22
CA ARG A 77 10.91 8.95 2.25
C ARG A 77 11.26 7.56 2.82
N ARG A 78 12.40 7.44 3.50
CA ARG A 78 12.84 6.19 4.15
C ARG A 78 11.87 5.78 5.26
N LEU A 79 11.42 6.72 6.10
CA LEU A 79 10.45 6.45 7.17
C LEU A 79 9.11 5.95 6.62
N ILE A 80 8.61 6.56 5.53
CA ILE A 80 7.38 6.09 4.87
C ILE A 80 7.54 4.67 4.33
N LYS A 81 8.70 4.36 3.72
CA LYS A 81 8.97 3.01 3.22
C LYS A 81 8.96 1.97 4.35
N PHE A 82 9.59 2.28 5.49
CA PHE A 82 9.57 1.38 6.64
C PHE A 82 8.15 1.20 7.19
N ASN A 83 7.44 2.30 7.44
CA ASN A 83 6.06 2.26 7.89
C ASN A 83 5.15 1.45 6.94
N LEU A 84 5.33 1.57 5.62
CA LEU A 84 4.60 0.76 4.64
C LEU A 84 4.88 -0.73 4.84
N VAL A 85 6.15 -1.13 4.91
CA VAL A 85 6.55 -2.53 5.08
C VAL A 85 6.03 -3.10 6.40
N ASP A 86 6.14 -2.35 7.48
CA ASP A 86 5.66 -2.81 8.79
C ASP A 86 4.12 -2.86 8.83
N THR A 87 3.43 -1.94 8.16
CA THR A 87 1.96 -1.99 8.03
C THR A 87 1.51 -3.19 7.19
N ILE A 88 2.26 -3.60 6.16
CA ILE A 88 1.98 -4.84 5.41
C ILE A 88 2.06 -6.05 6.33
N ARG A 89 3.14 -6.16 7.12
CA ARG A 89 3.32 -7.27 8.06
C ARG A 89 2.24 -7.30 9.13
N PHE A 90 1.86 -6.12 9.63
CA PHE A 90 0.78 -6.00 10.60
C PHE A 90 -0.56 -6.42 9.99
N LEU A 91 -0.84 -6.04 8.74
CA LEU A 91 -2.04 -6.49 8.03
C LEU A 91 -2.07 -8.02 7.89
N GLU A 92 -0.94 -8.63 7.55
CA GLU A 92 -0.82 -10.09 7.45
C GLU A 92 -1.00 -10.79 8.79
N LEU A 93 -0.47 -10.22 9.87
CA LEU A 93 -0.74 -10.68 11.23
C LEU A 93 -2.24 -10.67 11.53
N LEU A 94 -2.95 -9.60 11.17
CA LEU A 94 -4.40 -9.51 11.38
C LEU A 94 -5.15 -10.56 10.56
N MET A 95 -4.80 -10.77 9.29
CA MET A 95 -5.43 -11.83 8.48
C MET A 95 -5.22 -13.22 9.10
N LEU A 96 -4.02 -13.51 9.63
CA LEU A 96 -3.75 -14.77 10.35
C LEU A 96 -4.61 -14.96 11.60
N HIS A 97 -5.07 -13.87 12.23
CA HIS A 97 -5.99 -13.91 13.36
C HIS A 97 -7.48 -13.87 12.95
N GLY A 98 -7.80 -14.03 11.66
CA GLY A 98 -9.16 -14.10 11.14
C GLY A 98 -9.87 -12.75 11.00
N TYR A 99 -9.11 -11.67 10.74
CA TYR A 99 -9.64 -10.33 10.48
C TYR A 99 -9.88 -10.13 8.98
N ASP A 100 -10.92 -10.76 8.45
CA ASP A 100 -11.24 -10.71 7.01
C ASP A 100 -11.66 -9.31 6.54
N GLU A 101 -12.15 -8.45 7.44
CA GLU A 101 -12.55 -7.08 7.12
C GLU A 101 -11.39 -6.19 6.61
N VAL A 102 -10.14 -6.60 6.88
CA VAL A 102 -8.95 -5.86 6.42
C VAL A 102 -8.25 -6.52 5.22
N SER A 103 -8.67 -7.71 4.77
CA SER A 103 -7.98 -8.49 3.73
C SER A 103 -7.81 -7.71 2.42
N SER A 104 -8.84 -6.98 2.01
CA SER A 104 -8.85 -6.21 0.75
C SER A 104 -8.02 -4.91 0.79
N LEU A 105 -7.49 -4.48 1.95
CA LEU A 105 -6.86 -3.17 2.07
C LEU A 105 -5.60 -3.03 1.22
N LEU A 106 -4.84 -4.11 1.06
CA LEU A 106 -3.64 -4.11 0.24
C LEU A 106 -3.97 -3.97 -1.25
N THR A 107 -4.93 -4.76 -1.71
CA THR A 107 -5.44 -4.71 -3.08
C THR A 107 -6.03 -3.33 -3.39
N ASN A 108 -6.84 -2.78 -2.47
CA ASN A 108 -7.42 -1.44 -2.59
C ASN A 108 -6.36 -0.34 -2.65
N PHE A 109 -5.30 -0.42 -1.84
CA PHE A 109 -4.18 0.52 -1.89
C PHE A 109 -3.55 0.54 -3.29
N VAL A 110 -3.24 -0.63 -3.86
CA VAL A 110 -2.64 -0.74 -5.21
C VAL A 110 -3.54 -0.12 -6.26
N VAL A 111 -4.82 -0.49 -6.27
CA VAL A 111 -5.82 -0.01 -7.24
C VAL A 111 -5.97 1.51 -7.16
N VAL A 112 -6.12 2.08 -5.96
CA VAL A 112 -6.32 3.52 -5.77
C VAL A 112 -5.09 4.31 -6.24
N VAL A 113 -3.88 3.85 -5.91
CA VAL A 113 -2.63 4.51 -6.33
C VAL A 113 -2.47 4.45 -7.85
N LEU A 114 -2.74 3.32 -8.50
CA LEU A 114 -2.68 3.20 -9.95
C LEU A 114 -3.70 4.11 -10.63
N HIS A 115 -4.97 4.05 -10.22
CA HIS A 115 -6.02 4.91 -10.76
C HIS A 115 -5.69 6.40 -10.60
N HIS A 116 -5.05 6.81 -9.50
CA HIS A 116 -4.65 8.21 -9.30
C HIS A 116 -3.73 8.73 -10.41
N HIS A 117 -2.80 7.90 -10.89
CA HIS A 117 -1.82 8.24 -11.92
C HIS A 117 -2.29 7.94 -13.34
N LEU A 118 -3.24 7.03 -13.52
CA LEU A 118 -3.87 6.76 -14.83
C LEU A 118 -4.93 7.81 -15.18
N LYS A 119 -5.67 8.34 -14.20
CA LYS A 119 -6.79 9.29 -14.43
C LYS A 119 -6.39 10.60 -15.16
N LYS A 120 -5.11 11.00 -15.14
CA LYS A 120 -4.65 12.17 -15.91
C LYS A 120 -3.44 11.81 -16.75
N ASN A 121 -3.55 12.06 -18.06
CA ASN A 121 -2.47 11.90 -19.02
C ASN A 121 -1.23 12.66 -18.54
N GLY A 122 -0.08 11.99 -18.60
CA GLY A 122 1.20 12.58 -18.18
C GLY A 122 1.45 12.59 -16.66
N ARG A 123 0.68 11.86 -15.84
CA ARG A 123 1.07 11.59 -14.45
C ARG A 123 1.96 10.37 -14.31
N MET A 124 1.68 9.30 -15.04
CA MET A 124 2.52 8.10 -15.04
C MET A 124 3.68 8.26 -16.03
N ASN A 125 4.82 8.81 -15.59
CA ASN A 125 6.07 8.89 -16.35
C ASN A 125 7.28 9.16 -15.44
N GLU A 126 8.48 8.87 -15.92
CA GLU A 126 9.74 9.01 -15.15
C GLU A 126 10.06 10.45 -14.71
N ILE A 127 9.53 11.45 -15.42
CA ILE A 127 9.76 12.86 -15.08
C ILE A 127 8.89 13.28 -13.89
N ASN A 128 7.76 12.61 -13.66
CA ASN A 128 6.89 12.89 -12.54
C ASN A 128 7.42 12.23 -11.25
N PRO A 129 7.98 13.01 -10.30
CA PRO A 129 8.52 12.45 -9.05
C PRO A 129 7.46 11.78 -8.18
N LYS A 130 6.18 12.18 -8.31
CA LYS A 130 5.08 11.53 -7.59
C LYS A 130 4.93 10.09 -8.06
N TRP A 131 4.92 9.88 -9.37
CA TRP A 131 4.83 8.56 -9.96
C TRP A 131 6.03 7.68 -9.58
N VAL A 132 7.25 8.20 -9.72
CA VAL A 132 8.47 7.45 -9.36
C VAL A 132 8.41 6.97 -7.91
N GLN A 133 7.93 7.82 -7.00
CA GLN A 133 7.72 7.45 -5.60
C GLN A 133 6.59 6.42 -5.43
N SER A 134 5.42 6.64 -6.04
CA SER A 134 4.29 5.72 -5.95
C SER A 134 4.65 4.33 -6.48
N ARG A 135 5.34 4.27 -7.63
CA ARG A 135 5.80 3.03 -8.24
C ARG A 135 6.69 2.23 -7.29
N GLU A 136 7.62 2.90 -6.63
CA GLU A 136 8.47 2.24 -5.64
C GLU A 136 7.65 1.67 -4.47
N MET A 137 6.66 2.41 -3.98
CA MET A 137 5.78 1.93 -2.90
C MET A 137 4.92 0.74 -3.35
N LEU A 138 4.41 0.77 -4.59
CA LEU A 138 3.71 -0.37 -5.19
C LEU A 138 4.61 -1.60 -5.30
N ARG A 139 5.88 -1.42 -5.73
CA ARG A 139 6.86 -2.52 -5.77
C ARG A 139 7.15 -3.09 -4.39
N LEU A 140 7.32 -2.24 -3.38
CA LEU A 140 7.50 -2.69 -1.99
C LEU A 140 6.29 -3.47 -1.50
N THR A 141 5.09 -3.05 -1.88
CA THR A 141 3.85 -3.76 -1.54
C THR A 141 3.90 -5.20 -2.06
N CYS A 142 4.13 -5.40 -3.36
CA CYS A 142 4.25 -6.74 -3.93
C CYS A 142 5.44 -7.52 -3.34
N LYS A 143 6.58 -6.87 -3.12
CA LYS A 143 7.81 -7.53 -2.65
C LYS A 143 7.71 -8.08 -1.23
N TYR A 144 7.04 -7.35 -0.33
CA TYR A 144 7.03 -7.68 1.10
C TYR A 144 5.81 -8.49 1.54
N SER A 145 4.73 -8.52 0.74
CA SER A 145 3.63 -9.43 0.99
C SER A 145 4.06 -10.89 0.98
N THR A 146 3.60 -11.65 1.95
CA THR A 146 3.75 -13.09 2.09
C THR A 146 2.43 -13.83 1.87
N ASN A 147 1.29 -13.15 1.98
CA ASN A 147 -0.01 -13.76 1.70
C ASN A 147 -0.22 -13.93 0.17
N ILE A 148 -0.24 -15.18 -0.29
CA ILE A 148 -0.41 -15.54 -1.71
C ILE A 148 -1.79 -15.12 -2.23
N GLU A 149 -2.84 -15.24 -1.43
CA GLU A 149 -4.21 -14.87 -1.84
C GLU A 149 -4.28 -13.38 -2.16
N VAL A 150 -3.73 -12.55 -1.26
CA VAL A 150 -3.64 -11.09 -1.47
C VAL A 150 -2.79 -10.75 -2.70
N LEU A 151 -1.68 -11.47 -2.94
CA LEU A 151 -0.87 -11.27 -4.14
C LEU A 151 -1.64 -11.63 -5.43
N LEU A 152 -2.43 -12.69 -5.41
CA LEU A 152 -3.29 -13.09 -6.53
C LEU A 152 -4.41 -12.05 -6.78
N GLU A 153 -5.02 -11.53 -5.71
CA GLU A 153 -5.99 -10.45 -5.81
C GLU A 153 -5.37 -9.19 -6.44
N ILE A 154 -4.15 -8.82 -6.03
CA ILE A 154 -3.41 -7.71 -6.64
C ILE A 154 -3.18 -7.99 -8.13
N VAL A 155 -2.71 -9.17 -8.51
CA VAL A 155 -2.50 -9.54 -9.92
C VAL A 155 -3.81 -9.40 -10.70
N HIS A 156 -4.90 -9.95 -10.19
CA HIS A 156 -6.21 -9.88 -10.84
C HIS A 156 -6.68 -8.43 -11.03
N ALA A 157 -6.65 -7.62 -9.98
CA ALA A 157 -7.07 -6.22 -10.03
C ALA A 157 -6.21 -5.38 -10.99
N VAL A 158 -4.90 -5.63 -11.03
CA VAL A 158 -3.98 -4.93 -11.93
C VAL A 158 -4.21 -5.34 -13.39
N LEU A 159 -4.50 -6.60 -13.67
CA LEU A 159 -4.87 -7.08 -15.01
C LEU A 159 -6.21 -6.50 -15.47
N GLU A 160 -7.17 -6.32 -14.56
CA GLU A 160 -8.44 -5.66 -14.87
C GLU A 160 -8.23 -4.18 -15.26
N ILE A 161 -7.35 -3.46 -14.54
CA ILE A 161 -6.93 -2.10 -14.92
C ILE A 161 -6.27 -2.10 -16.30
N GLN A 162 -5.40 -3.07 -16.57
CA GLN A 162 -4.74 -3.22 -17.87
C GLN A 162 -5.75 -3.41 -18.99
N SER A 163 -6.73 -4.31 -18.80
CA SER A 163 -7.78 -4.58 -19.80
C SER A 163 -8.58 -3.31 -20.10
N ARG A 164 -9.03 -2.59 -19.07
CA ARG A 164 -9.78 -1.33 -19.26
C ARG A 164 -8.96 -0.28 -20.01
N LEU A 165 -7.67 -0.18 -19.72
CA LEU A 165 -6.79 0.73 -20.44
C LEU A 165 -6.68 0.35 -21.93
N LEU A 166 -6.66 -0.95 -22.25
CA LEU A 166 -6.68 -1.46 -23.63
C LEU A 166 -8.02 -1.19 -24.32
N ASP A 167 -9.14 -1.38 -23.62
CA ASP A 167 -10.48 -1.14 -24.17
C ASP A 167 -10.68 0.34 -24.54
N ASP A 168 -10.27 1.26 -23.66
CA ASP A 168 -10.29 2.71 -23.92
C ASP A 168 -9.46 3.09 -25.17
N MET A 169 -8.41 2.33 -25.50
CA MET A 169 -7.61 2.55 -26.72
C MET A 169 -8.33 2.17 -28.01
N THR A 170 -9.20 1.16 -27.97
CA THR A 170 -9.92 0.73 -29.19
C THR A 170 -10.97 1.75 -29.64
N CYS A 171 -11.36 2.67 -28.76
CA CYS A 171 -12.40 3.65 -29.01
C CYS A 171 -11.91 5.05 -29.44
N ASP A 172 -10.65 5.46 -29.16
CA ASP A 172 -10.19 6.85 -29.39
C ASP A 172 -8.78 7.00 -30.02
N ARG A 173 -8.73 7.72 -31.15
CA ARG A 173 -7.58 8.32 -31.88
C ARG A 173 -6.17 7.77 -31.58
N PHE A 174 -5.79 6.76 -32.35
CA PHE A 174 -4.51 6.00 -32.34
C PHE A 174 -3.21 6.85 -32.33
N ASP A 175 -3.14 7.98 -33.03
CA ASP A 175 -1.82 8.50 -33.44
C ASP A 175 -1.06 9.37 -32.44
N ARG A 176 -1.69 9.84 -31.35
CA ARG A 176 -1.04 10.86 -30.47
C ARG A 176 -0.57 10.37 -29.10
N GLN A 177 -0.85 9.12 -28.70
CA GLN A 177 -0.56 8.66 -27.32
C GLN A 177 0.12 7.29 -27.20
N VAL A 178 0.51 6.64 -28.30
CA VAL A 178 1.11 5.28 -28.29
C VAL A 178 2.29 5.16 -27.32
N ASN A 179 3.21 6.13 -27.31
CA ASN A 179 4.37 6.08 -26.41
C ASN A 179 3.99 6.19 -24.92
N LEU A 180 3.00 7.03 -24.59
CA LEU A 180 2.51 7.17 -23.22
C LEU A 180 1.82 5.88 -22.77
N LEU A 181 0.98 5.31 -23.63
CA LEU A 181 0.23 4.09 -23.35
C LEU A 181 1.15 2.88 -23.25
N SER A 182 2.10 2.73 -24.18
CA SER A 182 3.14 1.70 -24.13
C SER A 182 3.92 1.77 -22.82
N TYR A 183 4.28 2.97 -22.37
CA TYR A 183 4.90 3.16 -21.06
C TYR A 183 3.97 2.73 -19.92
N GLN A 184 2.71 3.18 -19.89
CA GLN A 184 1.74 2.83 -18.85
C GLN A 184 1.53 1.31 -18.75
N LEU A 185 1.33 0.64 -19.89
CA LEU A 185 1.20 -0.82 -19.97
C LEU A 185 2.46 -1.51 -19.44
N THR A 186 3.64 -1.05 -19.84
CA THR A 186 4.93 -1.60 -19.35
C THR A 186 5.04 -1.49 -17.82
N GLN A 187 4.62 -0.36 -17.24
CA GLN A 187 4.65 -0.19 -15.79
C GLN A 187 3.66 -1.11 -15.07
N ILE A 188 2.45 -1.25 -15.60
CA ILE A 188 1.39 -2.12 -15.06
C ILE A 188 1.85 -3.58 -15.12
N SER A 189 2.34 -4.04 -16.28
CA SER A 189 2.87 -5.40 -16.44
C SER A 189 4.09 -5.66 -15.55
N GLY A 190 4.93 -4.65 -15.34
CA GLY A 190 6.05 -4.74 -14.39
C GLY A 190 5.59 -5.03 -12.95
N LEU A 191 4.46 -4.45 -12.52
CA LEU A 191 3.90 -4.73 -11.19
C LEU A 191 3.34 -6.15 -11.10
N VAL A 192 2.66 -6.63 -12.15
CA VAL A 192 2.18 -8.02 -12.25
C VAL A 192 3.35 -9.00 -12.16
N MET A 193 4.44 -8.71 -12.85
CA MET A 193 5.65 -9.55 -12.82
C MET A 193 6.26 -9.61 -11.41
N GLU A 194 6.37 -8.48 -10.71
CA GLU A 194 6.86 -8.43 -9.32
C GLU A 194 5.97 -9.25 -8.37
N ALA A 195 4.65 -9.13 -8.49
CA ALA A 195 3.71 -9.92 -7.70
C ALA A 195 3.84 -11.42 -7.99
N ASN A 196 3.94 -11.81 -9.26
CA ASN A 196 4.13 -13.22 -9.66
C ASN A 196 5.47 -13.79 -9.16
N GLN A 197 6.56 -13.03 -9.27
CA GLN A 197 7.86 -13.43 -8.72
C GLN A 197 7.76 -13.66 -7.21
N ARG A 198 7.03 -12.80 -6.50
CA ARG A 198 6.81 -12.98 -5.07
C ARG A 198 5.97 -14.22 -4.76
N ILE A 199 4.91 -14.49 -5.51
CA ILE A 199 4.09 -15.71 -5.36
C ILE A 199 4.98 -16.95 -5.47
N ILE A 200 5.80 -17.04 -6.51
CA ILE A 200 6.73 -18.16 -6.72
C ILE A 200 7.68 -18.30 -5.52
N ALA A 201 8.26 -17.18 -5.05
CA ALA A 201 9.14 -17.20 -3.88
C ALA A 201 8.42 -17.68 -2.61
N CYS A 202 7.17 -17.27 -2.39
CA CYS A 202 6.39 -17.72 -1.21
C CYS A 202 6.04 -19.21 -1.28
N GLN A 203 5.81 -19.75 -2.48
CA GLN A 203 5.55 -21.17 -2.69
C GLN A 203 6.80 -22.03 -2.43
N GLN A 204 7.99 -21.54 -2.77
CA GLN A 204 9.26 -22.22 -2.54
C GLN A 204 9.70 -22.26 -1.07
N ILE A 205 9.16 -21.37 -0.22
CA ILE A 205 9.47 -21.31 1.21
C ILE A 205 8.65 -22.33 2.03
N ARG A 206 7.60 -22.94 1.46
CA ARG A 206 6.89 -24.05 2.14
C ARG A 206 7.81 -25.28 2.18
N PRO A 207 8.24 -25.76 3.36
CA PRO A 207 9.03 -26.98 3.42
C PRO A 207 8.19 -28.17 2.95
N VAL A 208 8.84 -29.09 2.25
CA VAL A 208 8.35 -30.44 1.99
C VAL A 208 7.91 -31.04 3.32
N SER A 209 6.61 -31.30 3.47
CA SER A 209 6.08 -32.06 4.58
C SER A 209 6.66 -33.47 4.51
N TYR A 210 7.43 -33.87 5.54
CA TYR A 210 7.78 -35.26 5.82
C TYR A 210 6.62 -35.96 6.53
#